data_AF-A0A5E4QE22-F1
#
_entry.id   AF-A0A5E4QE22-F1
#
_cell.length_a   1.000
_cell.length_b   1.000
_cell.length_c   1.000
_cell.angle_alpha   90.00
_cell.angle_beta   90.00
_cell.angle_gamma   90.00
#
_symmetry.space_group_name_H-M   'P 1'
#
loop_
_entity.id
_entity.type
_entity.pdbx_description
1 polymer ?
#
loop_
_entity_poly.entity_id
_entity_poly.type
_entity_poly.pdbx_seq_one_letter_code
_entity_poly.pdbx_strand_id
1 'polypeptide(L)'
;MLFLRIAWIVGQAGIGTTIAIIFLSGVVCVITALSLSAICTNGVLQGGGVYYIVSRSLGAELGASVGIIFAFANSVAASMNTIGFCESLNALLKSNGLKIIDNDVNDVRIVGAIALLVMCVICAIGMDWETKTQNILIIIIVVAIFNYIIGVFVGPLNDTAKAQGFVGISLENAKKNFGTDFRYDENQYHDFFSVFAMYFPAVTGVQAGANI
;
A
#
# COMPACT_ATOMS: atom_id res chain seq x y z
N MET A 1 -1.29 -2.95 1.70
CA MET A 1 -2.22 -2.63 0.59
C MET A 1 -1.98 -3.44 -0.68
N LEU A 2 -0.76 -3.52 -1.21
CA LEU A 2 -0.47 -4.20 -2.49
C LEU A 2 -1.06 -5.62 -2.58
N PHE A 3 -0.80 -6.47 -1.59
CA PHE A 3 -1.29 -7.87 -1.60
C PHE A 3 -2.82 -8.02 -1.43
N LEU A 4 -3.49 -7.04 -0.82
CA LEU A 4 -4.92 -7.13 -0.52
C LEU A 4 -5.79 -6.59 -1.64
N ARG A 5 -5.41 -5.45 -2.21
CA ARG A 5 -6.31 -4.67 -3.09
C ARG A 5 -5.96 -4.77 -4.57
N ILE A 6 -4.76 -5.21 -4.96
CA ILE A 6 -4.37 -5.23 -6.39
C ILE A 6 -5.22 -6.20 -7.22
N ALA A 7 -5.55 -7.38 -6.66
CA ALA A 7 -6.41 -8.35 -7.34
C ALA A 7 -7.83 -7.79 -7.55
N TRP A 8 -8.36 -7.08 -6.56
CA TRP A 8 -9.66 -6.42 -6.65
C TRP A 8 -9.65 -5.28 -7.68
N ILE A 9 -8.60 -4.45 -7.71
CA ILE A 9 -8.43 -3.37 -8.69
C ILE A 9 -8.43 -3.93 -10.12
N VAL A 10 -7.70 -5.02 -10.36
CA VAL A 10 -7.68 -5.70 -11.68
C VAL A 10 -9.05 -6.32 -12.00
N GLY A 11 -9.75 -6.86 -10.99
CA GLY A 11 -11.09 -7.42 -11.17
C GLY A 11 -12.16 -6.39 -11.57
N GLN A 12 -12.07 -5.16 -11.08
CA GLN A 12 -13.02 -4.08 -11.38
C GLN A 12 -12.65 -3.32 -12.66
N ALA A 13 -11.39 -2.87 -12.77
CA ALA A 13 -10.97 -2.02 -13.89
C ALA A 13 -10.51 -2.82 -15.11
N GLY A 14 -10.25 -4.12 -14.97
CA GLY A 14 -9.65 -4.95 -16.01
C GLY A 14 -8.16 -4.66 -16.21
N ILE A 15 -7.48 -5.56 -16.92
CA ILE A 15 -6.02 -5.50 -17.10
C ILE A 15 -5.58 -4.20 -17.79
N GLY A 16 -6.25 -3.80 -18.87
CA GLY A 16 -5.85 -2.63 -19.66
C GLY A 16 -5.91 -1.33 -18.85
N THR A 17 -7.02 -1.10 -18.17
CA THR A 17 -7.24 0.12 -17.37
C THR A 17 -6.39 0.13 -16.11
N THR A 18 -6.16 -1.02 -15.47
CA THR A 18 -5.23 -1.09 -14.34
C THR A 18 -3.81 -0.70 -14.75
N ILE A 19 -3.33 -1.14 -15.92
CA ILE A 19 -2.02 -0.71 -16.43
C ILE A 19 -1.99 0.82 -16.63
N ALA A 20 -3.07 1.41 -17.15
CA ALA A 20 -3.18 2.87 -17.27
C ALA A 20 -3.16 3.58 -15.90
N ILE A 21 -3.83 3.03 -14.89
CA ILE A 21 -3.82 3.56 -13.51
C ILE A 21 -2.41 3.51 -12.91
N ILE A 22 -1.69 2.39 -13.09
CA ILE A 22 -0.31 2.22 -12.62
C ILE A 22 0.59 3.23 -13.33
N PHE A 23 0.46 3.37 -14.65
CA PHE A 23 1.26 4.31 -15.43
C PHE A 23 1.02 5.76 -15.02
N LEU A 24 -0.23 6.19 -14.89
CA LEU A 24 -0.60 7.53 -14.45
C LEU A 24 -0.06 7.83 -13.04
N SER A 25 -0.24 6.89 -12.12
CA SER A 25 0.31 6.96 -10.76
C SER A 25 1.83 7.08 -10.77
N GLY A 26 2.50 6.30 -11.62
CA GLY A 26 3.95 6.35 -11.81
C GLY A 26 4.43 7.70 -12.33
N VAL A 27 3.74 8.28 -13.32
CA VAL A 27 4.07 9.62 -13.86
C VAL A 27 4.00 10.68 -12.76
N VAL A 28 2.92 10.69 -11.96
CA VAL A 28 2.78 11.63 -10.83
C VAL A 28 3.94 11.44 -9.83
N CYS A 29 4.30 10.20 -9.55
CA CYS A 29 5.37 9.88 -8.61
C CYS A 29 6.76 10.31 -9.13
N VAL A 30 7.05 10.07 -10.40
CA VAL A 30 8.30 10.50 -11.06
C VAL A 30 8.42 12.02 -11.09
N ILE A 31 7.36 12.75 -11.46
CA ILE A 31 7.36 14.22 -11.45
C ILE A 31 7.64 14.76 -10.04
N THR A 32 7.04 14.14 -9.02
CA THR A 32 7.27 14.49 -7.61
C THR A 32 8.71 14.20 -7.19
N ALA A 33 9.25 13.05 -7.57
CA ALA A 33 10.63 12.65 -7.27
C ALA A 33 11.66 13.60 -7.92
N LEU A 34 11.44 13.97 -9.18
CA LEU A 34 12.29 14.93 -9.89
C LEU A 34 12.24 16.32 -9.25
N SER A 35 11.04 16.75 -8.84
CA SER A 35 10.87 18.03 -8.12
C SER A 35 11.63 18.00 -6.79
N LEU A 36 11.51 16.92 -6.01
CA LEU A 36 12.24 16.75 -4.77
C LEU A 36 13.75 16.71 -4.99
N SER A 37 14.21 16.01 -6.04
CA SER A 37 15.63 15.98 -6.41
C SER A 37 16.17 17.38 -6.72
N ALA A 38 15.43 18.20 -7.46
CA ALA A 38 15.81 19.57 -7.76
C ALA A 38 15.94 20.42 -6.48
N ILE A 39 15.00 20.28 -5.54
CA ILE A 39 15.04 20.97 -4.24
C ILE A 39 16.27 20.51 -3.44
N CYS A 40 16.53 19.20 -3.36
CA CYS A 40 17.69 18.66 -2.65
C CYS A 40 19.03 19.14 -3.25
N THR A 41 19.10 19.38 -4.55
CA THR A 41 20.33 19.91 -5.18
C THR A 41 20.51 21.42 -5.05
N ASN A 42 19.51 22.15 -4.52
CA ASN A 42 19.55 23.59 -4.39
C ASN A 42 20.05 24.01 -3.00
N GLY A 43 21.35 24.31 -2.90
CA GLY A 43 21.99 24.80 -1.67
C GLY A 43 22.74 23.74 -0.88
N VAL A 44 23.26 24.12 0.28
CA VAL A 44 24.00 23.22 1.17
C VAL A 44 23.03 22.53 2.11
N LEU A 45 22.72 21.27 1.83
CA LEU A 45 21.92 20.41 2.68
C LEU A 45 22.69 20.15 3.99
N GLN A 46 22.16 20.67 5.09
CA GLN A 46 22.51 20.22 6.44
C GLN A 46 21.46 19.20 6.87
N GLY A 47 21.84 18.20 7.68
CA GLY A 47 20.91 17.14 8.11
C GLY A 47 19.62 17.71 8.69
N GLY A 48 18.46 17.16 8.30
CA GLY A 48 17.16 17.67 8.76
C GLY A 48 15.90 17.07 8.11
N GLY A 49 16.03 16.04 7.26
CA GLY A 49 14.90 15.39 6.60
C GLY A 49 14.08 16.30 5.69
N VAL A 50 12.93 15.82 5.20
CA VAL A 50 12.18 16.47 4.11
C VAL A 50 11.69 17.88 4.47
N TYR A 51 11.22 18.08 5.71
CA TYR A 51 10.73 19.39 6.15
C TYR A 51 11.82 20.47 6.13
N TYR A 52 13.04 20.12 6.56
CA TYR A 52 14.17 21.05 6.56
C TYR A 52 14.57 21.44 5.14
N ILE A 53 14.61 20.47 4.23
CA ILE A 53 14.98 20.68 2.82
C ILE A 53 14.00 21.63 2.13
N VAL A 54 12.69 21.41 2.33
CA VAL A 54 11.63 22.22 1.74
C VAL A 54 11.61 23.63 2.34
N SER A 55 11.63 23.77 3.67
CA SER A 55 11.56 25.07 4.34
C SER A 55 12.76 25.98 4.02
N ARG A 56 13.94 25.41 3.83
CA ARG A 56 15.15 26.18 3.46
C ARG A 56 15.16 26.61 1.99
N SER A 57 14.67 25.76 1.09
CA SER A 57 14.72 26.01 -0.35
C SER A 57 13.55 26.86 -0.86
N LEU A 58 12.36 26.68 -0.29
CA LEU A 58 11.11 27.32 -0.74
C LEU A 58 10.60 28.40 0.24
N GLY A 59 11.24 28.55 1.41
CA GLY A 59 10.86 29.51 2.44
C GLY A 59 9.97 28.91 3.54
N ALA A 60 9.92 29.61 4.68
CA ALA A 60 9.28 29.13 5.89
C ALA A 60 7.76 28.92 5.74
N GLU A 61 7.07 29.76 4.96
CA GLU A 61 5.62 29.68 4.75
C GLU A 61 5.22 28.41 4.00
N LEU A 62 5.88 28.14 2.86
CA LEU A 62 5.65 26.91 2.09
C LEU A 62 6.12 25.66 2.84
N GLY A 63 7.25 25.75 3.56
CA GLY A 63 7.73 24.68 4.41
C GLY A 63 6.72 24.27 5.48
N ALA A 64 6.15 25.24 6.20
CA ALA A 64 5.15 25.00 7.24
C ALA A 64 3.88 24.34 6.69
N SER A 65 3.32 24.87 5.60
CA SER A 65 2.10 24.31 5.00
C SER A 65 2.32 22.87 4.50
N VAL A 66 3.42 22.61 3.79
CA VAL A 66 3.74 21.27 3.29
C VAL A 66 4.00 20.32 4.46
N GLY A 67 4.71 20.76 5.51
CA GLY A 67 5.00 19.97 6.69
C GLY A 67 3.75 19.48 7.43
N ILE A 68 2.76 20.36 7.64
CA ILE A 68 1.51 20.01 8.32
C ILE A 68 0.71 18.97 7.50
N ILE A 69 0.56 19.20 6.19
CA ILE A 69 -0.15 18.27 5.31
C ILE A 69 0.57 16.91 5.28
N PHE A 70 1.90 16.93 5.21
CA PHE A 70 2.71 15.72 5.19
C PHE A 70 2.61 14.92 6.49
N ALA A 71 2.66 15.58 7.65
CA ALA A 71 2.48 14.93 8.95
C ALA A 71 1.10 14.26 9.06
N PHE A 72 0.04 14.94 8.61
CA PHE A 72 -1.31 14.36 8.59
C PHE A 72 -1.41 13.18 7.62
N ALA A 73 -0.85 13.31 6.42
CA ALA A 73 -0.84 12.23 5.43
C ALA A 73 -0.13 10.97 5.94
N ASN A 74 1.03 11.12 6.60
CA ASN A 74 1.75 9.98 7.20
C ASN A 74 0.98 9.34 8.35
N SER A 75 0.26 10.12 9.17
CA SER A 75 -0.60 9.60 10.23
C SER A 75 -1.75 8.77 9.67
N VAL A 76 -2.42 9.26 8.64
CA VAL A 76 -3.48 8.52 7.94
C VAL A 76 -2.93 7.27 7.25
N ALA A 77 -1.75 7.36 6.64
CA ALA A 77 -1.09 6.20 6.01
C ALA A 77 -0.73 5.11 7.04
N ALA A 78 -0.26 5.50 8.24
CA ALA A 78 -0.01 4.56 9.33
C ALA A 78 -1.32 3.86 9.76
N SER A 79 -2.41 4.61 9.93
CA SER A 79 -3.73 4.04 10.24
C SER A 79 -4.20 3.07 9.15
N MET A 80 -4.08 3.45 7.87
CA MET A 80 -4.47 2.63 6.73
C MET A 80 -3.70 1.30 6.68
N ASN A 81 -2.39 1.33 6.93
CA ASN A 81 -1.57 0.11 6.97
C ASN A 81 -1.96 -0.80 8.13
N THR A 82 -2.27 -0.24 9.30
CA THR A 82 -2.76 -1.02 10.45
C THR A 82 -4.11 -1.67 10.17
N ILE A 83 -5.05 -0.96 9.56
CA ILE A 83 -6.36 -1.53 9.17
C ILE A 83 -6.16 -2.69 8.19
N GLY A 84 -5.30 -2.54 7.17
CA GLY A 84 -5.01 -3.63 6.24
C GLY A 84 -4.40 -4.86 6.91
N PHE A 85 -3.55 -4.67 7.93
CA PHE A 85 -3.07 -5.77 8.76
C PHE A 85 -4.22 -6.46 9.52
N CYS A 86 -5.10 -5.69 10.16
CA CYS A 86 -6.23 -6.22 10.93
C CYS A 86 -7.24 -6.97 10.05
N GLU A 87 -7.52 -6.48 8.84
CA GLU A 87 -8.36 -7.18 7.86
C GLU A 87 -7.75 -8.53 7.46
N SER A 88 -6.44 -8.55 7.17
CA SER A 88 -5.72 -9.79 6.82
C SER A 88 -5.74 -10.80 7.96
N LEU A 89 -5.53 -10.33 9.19
CA LEU A 89 -5.55 -11.16 10.38
C LEU A 89 -6.95 -11.74 10.62
N ASN A 90 -8.00 -10.92 10.53
CA ASN A 90 -9.38 -11.37 10.70
C ASN A 90 -9.76 -12.42 9.63
N ALA A 91 -9.37 -12.20 8.36
CA ALA A 91 -9.56 -13.17 7.30
C ALA A 91 -8.89 -14.53 7.61
N LEU A 92 -7.68 -14.51 8.18
CA LEU A 92 -6.95 -15.72 8.58
C LEU A 92 -7.58 -16.41 9.79
N LEU A 93 -8.08 -15.67 10.78
CA LEU A 93 -8.82 -16.25 11.91
C LEU A 93 -10.08 -16.95 11.42
N LYS A 94 -10.82 -16.30 10.52
CA LYS A 94 -12.04 -16.85 9.91
C LYS A 94 -11.75 -18.15 9.15
N SER A 95 -10.65 -18.23 8.39
CA SER A 95 -10.29 -19.48 7.69
C SER A 95 -9.93 -20.64 8.63
N ASN A 96 -9.47 -20.35 9.84
CA ASN A 96 -9.15 -21.35 10.87
C ASN A 96 -10.34 -21.64 11.82
N GLY A 97 -11.52 -21.07 11.56
CA GLY A 97 -12.72 -21.26 12.38
C GLY A 97 -12.67 -20.55 13.75
N LEU A 98 -11.68 -19.69 13.97
CA LEU A 98 -11.54 -18.91 15.19
C LEU A 98 -12.32 -17.60 15.06
N LYS A 99 -12.97 -17.16 16.14
CA LYS A 99 -13.63 -15.86 16.23
C LYS A 99 -13.19 -15.15 17.50
N ILE A 100 -12.92 -13.84 17.43
CA ILE A 100 -12.62 -13.07 18.64
C ILE A 100 -13.95 -12.70 19.30
N ILE A 101 -14.82 -11.96 18.59
CA ILE A 101 -16.16 -11.61 19.07
C ILE A 101 -17.20 -11.98 18.02
N ASP A 102 -17.21 -11.28 16.89
CA ASP A 102 -18.22 -11.40 15.84
C ASP A 102 -17.64 -11.79 14.47
N ASN A 103 -16.31 -11.76 14.31
CA ASN A 103 -15.60 -11.87 13.04
C ASN A 103 -16.10 -10.86 12.00
N ASP A 104 -16.44 -9.65 12.45
CA ASP A 104 -16.93 -8.56 11.62
C ASP A 104 -16.10 -7.28 11.88
N VAL A 105 -16.62 -6.13 11.50
CA VAL A 105 -15.97 -4.82 11.62
C VAL A 105 -15.51 -4.51 13.06
N ASN A 106 -16.21 -5.02 14.08
CA ASN A 106 -15.85 -4.75 15.47
C ASN A 106 -14.52 -5.40 15.86
N ASP A 107 -14.25 -6.62 15.38
CA ASP A 107 -12.97 -7.31 15.61
C ASP A 107 -11.81 -6.53 14.97
N VAL A 108 -12.01 -5.99 13.77
CA VAL A 108 -11.02 -5.13 13.09
C VAL A 108 -10.71 -3.87 13.93
N ARG A 109 -11.74 -3.25 14.52
CA ARG A 109 -11.58 -2.04 15.36
C ARG A 109 -10.79 -2.33 16.64
N ILE A 110 -11.11 -3.42 17.34
CA ILE A 110 -10.46 -3.77 18.61
C ILE A 110 -9.00 -4.15 18.37
N VAL A 111 -8.75 -5.04 17.41
CA VAL A 111 -7.39 -5.45 17.05
C VAL A 111 -6.59 -4.25 16.55
N GLY A 112 -7.21 -3.36 15.75
CA GLY A 112 -6.58 -2.14 15.26
C GLY A 112 -6.16 -1.19 16.38
N ALA A 113 -7.02 -0.97 17.37
CA ALA A 113 -6.71 -0.12 18.52
C ALA A 113 -5.55 -0.69 19.35
N ILE A 114 -5.54 -2.00 19.60
CA ILE A 114 -4.46 -2.68 20.34
C ILE A 114 -3.17 -2.63 19.53
N ALA A 115 -3.21 -2.92 18.23
CA ALA A 115 -2.04 -2.88 17.36
C ALA A 115 -1.43 -1.48 17.28
N LEU A 116 -2.24 -0.42 17.15
CA LEU A 116 -1.75 0.96 17.18
C LEU A 116 -1.08 1.29 18.51
N LEU A 117 -1.68 0.90 19.64
CA LEU A 117 -1.10 1.15 20.96
C LEU A 117 0.26 0.45 21.11
N VAL A 118 0.36 -0.81 20.68
CA VAL A 118 1.63 -1.56 20.69
C VAL A 118 2.67 -0.90 19.80
N MET A 119 2.31 -0.47 18.59
CA MET A 119 3.22 0.22 17.69
C MET A 119 3.72 1.54 18.29
N CYS A 120 2.84 2.33 18.92
CA CYS A 120 3.23 3.55 19.63
C CYS A 120 4.25 3.28 20.75
N VAL A 121 4.06 2.20 21.52
CA VAL A 121 4.99 1.80 22.59
C VAL A 121 6.35 1.40 22.00
N ILE A 122 6.36 0.65 20.89
CA ILE A 122 7.60 0.25 20.20
C ILE A 122 8.35 1.49 19.70
N CYS A 123 7.66 2.42 19.02
CA CYS A 123 8.27 3.65 18.54
C CYS A 123 8.84 4.52 19.68
N ALA A 124 8.22 4.51 20.86
CA ALA A 124 8.70 5.26 22.01
C ALA A 124 9.95 4.66 22.67
N ILE A 125 10.15 3.33 22.58
CA ILE A 125 11.20 2.62 23.31
C ILE A 125 12.45 2.36 22.47
N GLY A 126 12.34 2.14 21.15
CA GLY A 126 13.47 1.56 20.40
C GLY A 126 13.54 1.85 18.91
N MET A 127 13.89 3.08 18.52
CA MET A 127 14.15 3.45 17.11
C MET A 127 15.38 2.72 16.51
N ASP A 128 16.38 2.37 17.32
CA ASP A 128 17.57 1.65 16.83
C ASP A 128 17.27 0.21 16.39
N TRP A 129 16.29 -0.42 17.04
CA TRP A 129 15.84 -1.77 16.71
C TRP A 129 14.97 -1.78 15.44
N GLU A 130 14.22 -0.71 15.21
CA GLU A 130 13.39 -0.53 14.02
C GLU A 130 14.22 -0.57 12.74
N THR A 131 15.31 0.21 12.68
CA THR A 131 16.19 0.29 11.50
C THR A 131 16.77 -1.08 11.14
N LYS A 132 17.12 -1.91 12.14
CA LYS A 132 17.60 -3.29 11.90
C LYS A 132 16.47 -4.21 11.42
N THR A 133 15.27 -4.04 11.96
CA THR A 133 14.09 -4.84 11.61
C THR A 133 13.63 -4.55 10.17
N GLN A 134 13.72 -3.31 9.71
CA GLN A 134 13.37 -2.91 8.35
C GLN A 134 14.11 -3.74 7.28
N ASN A 135 15.41 -4.01 7.49
CA ASN A 135 16.18 -4.84 6.56
C ASN A 135 15.66 -6.28 6.48
N ILE A 136 15.21 -6.84 7.61
CA ILE A 136 14.61 -8.17 7.65
C ILE A 136 13.25 -8.17 6.94
N LEU A 137 12.43 -7.14 7.16
CA LEU A 137 11.13 -7.00 6.52
C LEU A 137 11.24 -6.90 4.99
N ILE A 138 12.26 -6.21 4.47
CA ILE A 138 12.53 -6.15 3.03
C ILE A 138 12.76 -7.55 2.47
N ILE A 139 13.57 -8.38 3.14
CA ILE A 139 13.83 -9.76 2.69
C ILE A 139 12.53 -10.57 2.64
N ILE A 140 11.69 -10.46 3.67
CA ILE A 140 10.40 -11.17 3.73
C ILE A 140 9.49 -10.73 2.57
N ILE A 141 9.39 -9.43 2.29
CA ILE A 141 8.56 -8.91 1.19
C ILE A 141 9.07 -9.41 -0.16
N VAL A 142 10.39 -9.37 -0.38
CA VAL A 142 11.00 -9.85 -1.63
C VAL A 142 10.71 -11.33 -1.84
N VAL A 143 10.89 -12.15 -0.79
CA VAL A 143 10.56 -13.59 -0.83
C VAL A 143 9.08 -13.80 -1.12
N ALA A 144 8.18 -13.03 -0.51
CA ALA A 144 6.74 -13.12 -0.77
C ALA A 144 6.38 -12.81 -2.24
N ILE A 145 7.01 -11.78 -2.82
CA ILE A 145 6.82 -11.43 -4.25
C ILE A 145 7.32 -12.56 -5.15
N PHE A 146 8.52 -13.09 -4.91
CA PHE A 146 9.05 -14.21 -5.68
C PHE A 146 8.17 -15.46 -5.56
N ASN A 147 7.72 -15.78 -4.35
CA ASN A 147 6.82 -16.91 -4.12
C ASN A 147 5.51 -16.76 -4.89
N TYR A 148 4.93 -15.54 -4.91
CA TYR A 148 3.75 -15.25 -5.71
C TYR A 148 4.01 -15.47 -7.21
N ILE A 149 5.12 -14.94 -7.74
CA ILE A 149 5.48 -15.09 -9.16
C ILE A 149 5.68 -16.56 -9.53
N ILE A 150 6.43 -17.32 -8.71
CA ILE A 150 6.65 -18.75 -8.91
C ILE A 150 5.31 -19.51 -8.87
N GLY A 151 4.43 -19.18 -7.93
CA GLY A 151 3.08 -19.77 -7.82
C GLY A 151 2.24 -19.57 -9.09
N VAL A 152 2.35 -18.41 -9.75
CA VAL A 152 1.69 -18.17 -11.04
C VAL A 152 2.22 -19.09 -12.15
N PHE A 153 3.53 -19.35 -12.18
CA PHE A 153 4.15 -20.23 -13.20
C PHE A 153 3.93 -21.72 -12.96
N VAL A 154 3.91 -22.16 -11.70
CA VAL A 154 3.65 -23.57 -11.34
C VAL A 154 2.21 -23.95 -11.68
N GLY A 155 1.27 -22.99 -11.65
CA GLY A 155 -0.12 -23.21 -12.00
C GLY A 155 -0.92 -23.91 -10.88
N PRO A 156 -2.21 -24.23 -11.12
CA PRO A 156 -3.08 -24.82 -10.10
C PRO A 156 -2.64 -26.24 -9.77
N LEU A 157 -2.14 -26.44 -8.56
CA LEU A 157 -1.70 -27.74 -8.04
C LEU A 157 -2.87 -28.63 -7.59
N ASN A 158 -3.97 -28.02 -7.13
CA ASN A 158 -5.13 -28.70 -6.55
C ASN A 158 -6.42 -28.27 -7.24
N ASP A 159 -7.41 -29.19 -7.29
CA ASP A 159 -8.75 -28.91 -7.82
C ASP A 159 -9.48 -27.81 -7.04
N THR A 160 -9.14 -27.64 -5.76
CA THR A 160 -9.66 -26.55 -4.92
C THR A 160 -9.19 -25.18 -5.40
N ALA A 161 -7.94 -25.05 -5.85
CA ALA A 161 -7.42 -23.80 -6.41
C ALA A 161 -8.12 -23.45 -7.72
N LYS A 162 -8.42 -24.46 -8.53
CA LYS A 162 -9.20 -24.32 -9.76
C LYS A 162 -10.64 -23.89 -9.50
N ALA A 163 -11.27 -24.45 -8.47
CA ALA A 163 -12.62 -24.06 -8.03
C ALA A 163 -12.67 -22.62 -7.47
N GLN A 164 -11.59 -22.14 -6.85
CA GLN A 164 -11.45 -20.76 -6.39
C GLN A 164 -11.15 -19.77 -7.53
N GLY A 165 -11.06 -20.24 -8.79
CA GLY A 165 -10.87 -19.40 -9.97
C GLY A 165 -9.41 -19.24 -10.42
N PHE A 166 -8.45 -19.90 -9.76
CA PHE A 166 -7.06 -19.92 -10.21
C PHE A 166 -6.84 -21.02 -11.24
N VAL A 167 -6.70 -20.61 -12.50
CA VAL A 167 -6.58 -21.52 -13.67
C VAL A 167 -5.22 -21.41 -14.36
N GLY A 168 -4.26 -20.75 -13.72
CA GLY A 168 -2.92 -20.49 -14.27
C GLY A 168 -2.90 -19.44 -15.39
N ILE A 169 -1.79 -19.38 -16.12
CA ILE A 169 -1.60 -18.44 -17.24
C ILE A 169 -2.42 -18.93 -18.44
N SER A 170 -3.55 -18.27 -18.70
CA SER A 170 -4.40 -18.55 -19.87
C SER A 170 -4.68 -17.27 -20.65
N LEU A 171 -4.37 -17.29 -21.95
CA LEU A 171 -4.61 -16.17 -22.85
C LEU A 171 -6.11 -15.87 -23.02
N GLU A 172 -6.97 -16.89 -22.89
CA GLU A 172 -8.42 -16.71 -22.97
C GLU A 172 -8.95 -15.91 -21.78
N ASN A 173 -8.46 -16.21 -20.57
CA ASN A 173 -8.83 -15.46 -19.37
C ASN A 173 -8.25 -14.05 -19.38
N ALA A 174 -7.03 -13.87 -19.90
CA ALA A 174 -6.46 -12.54 -20.07
C ALA A 174 -7.31 -11.69 -21.02
N LYS A 175 -7.81 -12.24 -22.13
CA LYS A 175 -8.72 -11.54 -23.05
C LYS A 175 -10.07 -11.21 -22.40
N LYS A 176 -10.65 -12.17 -21.65
CA LYS A 176 -11.92 -11.97 -20.93
C LYS A 176 -11.83 -10.87 -19.87
N ASN A 177 -10.70 -10.78 -19.17
CA ASN A 177 -10.47 -9.78 -18.11
C ASN A 177 -9.78 -8.51 -18.62
N PHE A 178 -9.71 -8.29 -19.94
CA PHE A 178 -9.02 -7.12 -20.48
C PHE A 178 -9.84 -5.84 -20.34
N GLY A 179 -11.16 -5.93 -20.53
CA GLY A 179 -12.09 -4.80 -20.42
C GLY A 179 -12.46 -4.46 -18.98
N THR A 180 -12.95 -3.24 -18.78
CA THR A 180 -13.48 -2.76 -17.50
C THR A 180 -14.82 -3.42 -17.18
N ASP A 181 -15.02 -3.81 -15.93
CA ASP A 181 -16.29 -4.26 -15.39
C ASP A 181 -16.48 -3.67 -13.98
N PHE A 182 -16.85 -2.39 -13.94
CA PHE A 182 -17.09 -1.71 -12.68
C PHE A 182 -18.41 -2.20 -12.08
N ARG A 183 -18.30 -2.97 -10.98
CA ARG A 183 -19.43 -3.54 -10.26
C ARG A 183 -19.78 -2.70 -9.05
N TYR A 184 -21.05 -2.79 -8.66
CA TYR A 184 -21.49 -2.31 -7.35
C TYR A 184 -20.94 -3.24 -6.27
N ASP A 185 -20.07 -2.72 -5.42
CA ASP A 185 -19.41 -3.46 -4.35
C ASP A 185 -19.27 -2.56 -3.12
N GLU A 186 -19.19 -3.14 -1.92
CA GLU A 186 -19.07 -2.40 -0.65
C GLU A 186 -20.10 -1.24 -0.47
N ASN A 187 -21.33 -1.40 -0.99
CA ASN A 187 -22.40 -0.38 -1.00
C ASN A 187 -22.09 0.91 -1.79
N GLN A 188 -21.18 0.86 -2.76
CA GLN A 188 -20.87 1.99 -3.63
C GLN A 188 -20.74 1.54 -5.09
N TYR A 189 -21.07 2.45 -6.00
CA TYR A 189 -20.70 2.30 -7.41
C TYR A 189 -19.25 2.72 -7.56
N HIS A 190 -18.45 1.84 -8.15
CA HIS A 190 -17.07 2.13 -8.45
C HIS A 190 -16.94 2.69 -9.86
N ASP A 191 -16.07 3.67 -10.01
CA ASP A 191 -15.69 4.28 -11.27
C ASP A 191 -14.17 4.23 -11.43
N PHE A 192 -13.67 4.63 -12.60
CA PHE A 192 -12.23 4.77 -12.84
C PHE A 192 -11.51 5.56 -11.74
N PHE A 193 -12.06 6.70 -11.31
CA PHE A 193 -11.44 7.56 -10.31
C PHE A 193 -11.48 6.96 -8.90
N SER A 194 -12.51 6.18 -8.54
CA SER A 194 -12.55 5.53 -7.22
C SER A 194 -11.50 4.43 -7.14
N VAL A 195 -11.33 3.65 -8.21
CA VAL A 195 -10.29 2.61 -8.28
C VAL A 195 -8.90 3.22 -8.30
N PHE A 196 -8.71 4.33 -9.04
CA PHE A 196 -7.46 5.10 -9.02
C PHE A 196 -7.13 5.60 -7.60
N ALA A 197 -8.11 6.18 -6.90
CA ALA A 197 -7.92 6.70 -5.54
C ALA A 197 -7.58 5.59 -4.53
N MET A 198 -8.10 4.38 -4.71
CA MET A 198 -7.71 3.22 -3.88
C MET A 198 -6.31 2.69 -4.18
N TYR A 199 -5.86 2.79 -5.44
CA TYR A 199 -4.51 2.39 -5.82
C TYR A 199 -3.44 3.41 -5.42
N PHE A 200 -3.75 4.71 -5.49
CA PHE A 200 -2.77 5.77 -5.33
C PHE A 200 -1.93 5.70 -4.03
N PRO A 201 -2.49 5.37 -2.84
CA PRO A 201 -1.69 5.17 -1.63
C PRO A 201 -0.64 4.05 -1.71
N ALA A 202 -0.72 3.15 -2.69
CA ALA A 202 0.28 2.11 -2.89
C ALA A 202 1.57 2.61 -3.58
N VAL A 203 1.52 3.78 -4.24
CA VAL A 203 2.69 4.39 -4.91
C VAL A 203 3.24 5.61 -4.16
N THR A 204 2.60 6.03 -3.07
CA THR A 204 3.12 7.10 -2.21
C THR A 204 4.31 6.62 -1.39
N GLY A 205 5.05 7.54 -0.78
CA GLY A 205 6.21 7.22 0.06
C GLY A 205 7.58 7.43 -0.58
N VAL A 206 7.66 7.95 -1.82
CA VAL A 206 8.94 8.33 -2.46
C VAL A 206 9.77 9.32 -1.61
N GLN A 207 9.10 10.11 -0.77
CA GLN A 207 9.73 11.07 0.12
C GLN A 207 10.48 10.41 1.29
N ALA A 208 10.23 9.13 1.60
CA ALA A 208 10.92 8.42 2.68
C ALA A 208 12.44 8.37 2.45
N GLY A 209 12.90 8.32 1.19
CA GLY A 209 14.33 8.34 0.86
C GLY A 209 15.02 9.69 1.10
N ALA A 210 14.26 10.78 1.21
CA ALA A 210 14.79 12.12 1.52
C ALA A 210 14.64 12.47 3.01
N ASN A 211 14.05 11.58 3.82
CA ASN A 211 13.84 11.78 5.24
C ASN A 211 14.98 11.21 6.11
N ILE A 212 16.03 10.69 5.48
CA ILE A 212 17.20 10.02 6.06
C ILE A 212 18.44 10.88 5.81
#